data_AF-A0A924DMK5-F1
#
_entry.id   AF-A0A924DMK5-F1
#
_cell.length_a   1.000
_cell.length_b   1.000
_cell.length_c   1.000
_cell.angle_alpha   90.00
_cell.angle_beta   90.00
_cell.angle_gamma   90.00
#
_symmetry.space_group_name_H-M   'P 1'
#
loop_
_entity.id
_entity.type
_entity.pdbx_description
1 polymer ?
#
loop_
_entity_poly.entity_id
_entity_poly.type
_entity_poly.pdbx_seq_one_letter_code
_entity_poly.pdbx_strand_id
1 'polypeptide(L)'
;MKYTMKNFKLAMTGVLYGACLILNTSCSGFLPDRSFIEEMNRDSDPFLQAGKDFPVVGGDTGEAYRSHDEVQKRTPSSERNRKQFKEQESIKQELDQKEADIPEEFLGQYTKDKKYLPTDSDKLYYLSLSIPERVSYINVKRQDMQDDQGKGQDFIQKRSVRNAELYLGMGKSQVVQVWGKPTRVEIAGNPKNQNERWSFVEDGNVKQIYFESGKVQGWALDL
;
A
#
# COMPACT_ATOMS: atom_id res chain seq x y z
N MET A 1 -73.95 -23.72 -12.77
CA MET A 1 -73.27 -22.67 -11.96
C MET A 1 -72.26 -23.21 -10.91
N LYS A 2 -71.68 -24.42 -11.07
CA LYS A 2 -70.69 -24.98 -10.12
C LYS A 2 -69.25 -25.01 -10.65
N TYR A 3 -69.02 -24.66 -11.92
CA TYR A 3 -67.69 -24.74 -12.55
C TYR A 3 -66.84 -23.48 -12.39
N THR A 4 -67.43 -22.32 -12.06
CA THR A 4 -66.69 -21.06 -11.96
C THR A 4 -65.98 -20.85 -10.61
N MET A 5 -66.38 -21.55 -9.54
CA MET A 5 -65.74 -21.38 -8.22
C MET A 5 -64.46 -22.21 -8.02
N LYS A 6 -64.26 -23.31 -8.75
CA LYS A 6 -63.06 -24.15 -8.58
C LYS A 6 -61.79 -23.48 -9.12
N ASN A 7 -61.90 -22.75 -10.23
CA ASN A 7 -60.75 -22.08 -10.84
C ASN A 7 -60.27 -20.87 -10.01
N PHE A 8 -61.17 -20.23 -9.24
CA PHE A 8 -60.79 -19.11 -8.38
C PHE A 8 -60.00 -19.55 -7.14
N LYS A 9 -60.35 -20.70 -6.53
CA LYS A 9 -59.58 -21.25 -5.40
C LYS A 9 -58.18 -21.68 -5.79
N LEU A 10 -57.99 -22.25 -6.99
CA LEU A 10 -56.67 -22.70 -7.46
C LEU A 10 -55.73 -21.52 -7.72
N ALA A 11 -56.24 -20.43 -8.30
CA ALA A 11 -55.47 -19.21 -8.55
C ALA A 11 -55.04 -18.52 -7.24
N MET A 12 -55.91 -18.48 -6.24
CA MET A 12 -55.63 -17.82 -4.96
C MET A 12 -54.60 -18.58 -4.10
N THR A 13 -54.56 -19.92 -4.16
CA THR A 13 -53.53 -20.72 -3.49
C THR A 13 -52.15 -20.61 -4.17
N GLY A 14 -52.10 -20.42 -5.50
CA GLY A 14 -50.84 -20.24 -6.22
C GLY A 14 -50.13 -18.93 -5.89
N VAL A 15 -50.89 -17.84 -5.75
CA VAL A 15 -50.35 -16.51 -5.40
C VAL A 15 -49.79 -16.48 -3.98
N LEU A 16 -50.41 -17.20 -3.03
CA LEU A 16 -49.94 -17.26 -1.64
C LEU A 16 -48.62 -18.03 -1.50
N TYR A 17 -48.44 -19.11 -2.26
CA TYR A 17 -47.18 -19.87 -2.27
C TYR A 17 -46.04 -19.12 -2.98
N GLY A 18 -46.35 -18.36 -4.04
CA GLY A 18 -45.36 -17.51 -4.72
C GLY A 18 -44.83 -16.39 -3.83
N ALA A 19 -45.69 -15.76 -3.01
CA ALA A 19 -45.29 -14.69 -2.11
C ALA A 19 -44.36 -15.15 -0.96
N CYS A 20 -44.49 -16.39 -0.47
CA CYS A 20 -43.62 -16.92 0.58
C CYS A 20 -42.19 -17.26 0.10
N LEU A 21 -42.01 -17.55 -1.19
CA LEU A 21 -40.68 -17.85 -1.75
C LEU A 21 -39.82 -16.59 -1.94
N ILE A 22 -40.43 -15.42 -2.14
CA ILE A 22 -39.71 -14.15 -2.37
C ILE A 22 -39.23 -13.51 -1.04
N LEU A 23 -39.81 -13.89 0.10
CA LEU A 23 -39.44 -13.33 1.40
C LEU A 23 -38.26 -14.04 2.08
N ASN A 24 -37.81 -15.19 1.57
CA ASN A 24 -36.65 -15.91 2.13
C ASN A 24 -35.32 -15.61 1.43
N THR A 25 -35.30 -14.85 0.34
CA THR A 25 -34.08 -14.55 -0.43
C THR A 25 -33.42 -13.21 -0.07
N SER A 26 -33.94 -12.48 0.92
CA SER A 26 -33.63 -11.03 1.04
C SER A 26 -32.95 -10.59 2.34
N CYS A 27 -32.45 -11.51 3.18
CA CYS A 27 -31.79 -11.14 4.45
C CYS A 27 -30.25 -11.29 4.49
N SER A 28 -29.58 -11.73 3.41
CA SER A 28 -28.11 -11.89 3.38
C SER A 28 -27.36 -10.85 2.53
N GLY A 29 -28.07 -9.93 1.87
CA GLY A 29 -27.46 -8.98 0.91
C GLY A 29 -27.19 -7.57 1.45
N PHE A 30 -27.47 -7.27 2.72
CA PHE A 30 -27.47 -5.88 3.23
C PHE A 30 -26.79 -5.67 4.59
N LEU A 31 -26.01 -6.64 5.07
CA LEU A 31 -25.02 -6.36 6.10
C LEU A 31 -23.74 -5.96 5.37
N PRO A 32 -23.28 -4.69 5.43
CA PRO A 32 -21.88 -4.40 5.10
C PRO A 32 -21.02 -5.31 5.97
N ASP A 33 -19.97 -5.88 5.38
CA ASP A 33 -19.00 -6.79 6.01
C ASP A 33 -18.46 -6.20 7.32
N ARG A 34 -19.21 -6.29 8.42
CA ARG A 34 -18.64 -6.33 9.77
C ARG A 34 -18.01 -7.70 9.89
N SER A 35 -16.87 -7.83 9.22
CA SER A 35 -16.10 -9.05 9.20
C SER A 35 -15.62 -9.30 10.61
N PHE A 36 -15.73 -10.54 11.04
CA PHE A 36 -15.12 -11.08 12.26
C PHE A 36 -13.61 -10.74 12.38
N ILE A 37 -12.98 -10.32 11.28
CA ILE A 37 -11.60 -9.83 11.16
C ILE A 37 -11.41 -8.46 11.83
N GLU A 38 -12.41 -7.57 11.84
CA GLU A 38 -12.31 -6.26 12.50
C GLU A 38 -12.33 -6.38 14.03
N GLU A 39 -12.98 -7.43 14.57
CA GLU A 39 -12.96 -7.77 16.00
C GLU A 39 -11.65 -8.50 16.40
N MET A 40 -11.04 -9.26 15.48
CA MET A 40 -9.72 -9.90 15.68
C MET A 40 -8.52 -8.95 15.52
N ASN A 41 -8.69 -7.80 14.86
CA ASN A 41 -7.66 -6.77 14.70
C ASN A 41 -7.54 -5.83 15.92
N ARG A 42 -8.24 -6.10 17.03
CA ARG A 42 -7.90 -5.50 18.33
C ARG A 42 -6.73 -6.26 18.92
N ASP A 43 -5.53 -5.69 18.79
CA ASP A 43 -4.32 -5.89 19.61
C ASP A 43 -4.41 -7.02 20.65
N SER A 44 -4.43 -8.25 20.17
CA SER A 44 -4.36 -9.44 21.01
C SER A 44 -3.21 -10.31 20.55
N ASP A 45 -2.09 -9.68 20.19
CA ASP A 45 -0.81 -10.31 20.42
C ASP A 45 -0.75 -10.55 21.95
N PRO A 46 -0.86 -11.80 22.44
CA PRO A 46 -0.71 -12.06 23.85
C PRO A 46 0.65 -11.52 24.27
N PHE A 47 0.72 -10.88 25.44
CA PHE A 47 1.93 -10.29 26.00
C PHE A 47 3.13 -11.25 26.03
N LEU A 48 2.88 -12.56 25.92
CA LEU A 48 3.85 -13.62 25.83
C LEU A 48 3.56 -14.52 24.62
N GLN A 49 4.53 -14.67 23.72
CA GLN A 49 4.44 -15.49 22.51
C GLN A 49 5.39 -16.69 22.57
N ALA A 50 4.85 -17.90 22.37
CA ALA A 50 5.65 -19.11 22.24
C ALA A 50 6.55 -19.05 20.99
N GLY A 51 7.79 -19.48 21.12
CA GLY A 51 8.83 -19.42 20.08
C GLY A 51 9.57 -18.09 19.98
N LYS A 52 9.00 -16.99 20.52
CA LYS A 52 9.63 -15.66 20.57
C LYS A 52 10.14 -15.33 21.97
N ASP A 53 9.25 -15.44 22.97
CA ASP A 53 9.55 -15.11 24.37
C ASP A 53 9.88 -16.36 25.20
N PHE A 54 9.44 -17.54 24.76
CA PHE A 54 9.70 -18.83 25.41
C PHE A 54 10.00 -19.93 24.37
N PRO A 55 10.88 -20.90 24.67
CA PRO A 55 11.08 -22.06 23.80
C PRO A 55 9.81 -22.92 23.73
N VAL A 56 9.50 -23.45 22.54
CA VAL A 56 8.35 -24.35 22.33
C VAL A 56 8.56 -25.64 23.10
N VAL A 57 7.61 -26.02 23.97
CA VAL A 57 7.67 -27.26 24.76
C VAL A 57 6.70 -28.30 24.21
N GLY A 58 7.01 -29.58 24.44
CA GLY A 58 6.14 -30.68 24.01
C GLY A 58 4.79 -30.62 24.70
N GLY A 59 3.73 -30.34 23.95
CA GLY A 59 2.37 -30.12 24.46
C GLY A 59 1.73 -28.82 23.96
N ASP A 60 2.54 -27.86 23.51
CA ASP A 60 2.03 -26.71 22.75
C ASP A 60 1.48 -27.19 21.40
N THR A 61 0.49 -26.48 20.87
CA THR A 61 -0.11 -26.78 19.54
C THR A 61 0.91 -26.70 18.40
N GLY A 62 2.14 -26.24 18.67
CA GLY A 62 3.20 -26.10 17.68
C GLY A 62 2.92 -24.97 16.68
N GLU A 63 1.91 -24.12 16.93
CA GLU A 63 1.66 -22.97 16.08
C GLU A 63 2.76 -21.93 16.31
N ALA A 64 3.82 -22.05 15.49
CA ALA A 64 4.87 -21.05 15.40
C ALA A 64 4.27 -19.68 15.17
N TYR A 65 4.84 -18.66 15.83
CA TYR A 65 4.58 -17.26 15.54
C TYR A 65 4.59 -17.04 14.02
N ARG A 66 3.44 -16.65 13.48
CA ARG A 66 3.31 -16.30 12.06
C ARG A 66 3.69 -14.85 11.93
N SER A 67 4.59 -14.54 10.99
CA SER A 67 4.89 -13.14 10.71
C SER A 67 3.63 -12.44 10.22
N HIS A 68 3.56 -11.13 10.47
CA HIS A 68 2.45 -10.32 9.97
C HIS A 68 2.26 -10.47 8.45
N ASP A 69 3.37 -10.56 7.72
CA ASP A 69 3.36 -10.80 6.27
C ASP A 69 2.72 -12.14 5.89
N GLU A 70 2.99 -13.21 6.66
CA GLU A 70 2.36 -14.52 6.43
C GLU A 70 0.85 -14.46 6.68
N VAL A 71 0.42 -13.79 7.75
CA VAL A 71 -1.00 -13.59 8.06
C VAL A 71 -1.66 -12.78 6.96
N GLN A 72 -1.08 -11.64 6.57
CA GLN A 72 -1.62 -10.77 5.52
C GLN A 72 -1.72 -11.49 4.16
N LYS A 73 -0.78 -12.38 3.86
CA LYS A 73 -0.80 -13.20 2.64
C LYS A 73 -1.92 -14.23 2.64
N ARG A 74 -2.22 -14.84 3.80
CA ARG A 74 -3.31 -15.84 3.95
C ARG A 74 -4.69 -15.20 4.02
N THR A 75 -4.79 -14.07 4.71
CA THR A 75 -6.03 -13.32 4.91
C THR A 75 -5.88 -11.89 4.37
N PRO A 76 -5.94 -11.71 3.04
CA PRO A 76 -5.82 -10.39 2.45
C PRO A 76 -7.01 -9.52 2.87
N SER A 77 -6.73 -8.28 3.27
CA SER A 77 -7.74 -7.32 3.76
C SER A 77 -8.74 -6.84 2.71
N SER A 78 -8.50 -7.12 1.42
CA SER A 78 -9.43 -6.79 0.33
C SER A 78 -9.24 -7.73 -0.87
N GLU A 79 -10.29 -7.87 -1.70
CA GLU A 79 -10.21 -8.61 -2.96
C GLU A 79 -9.16 -8.04 -3.94
N ARG A 80 -8.91 -6.72 -3.89
CA ARG A 80 -7.83 -6.09 -4.65
C ARG A 80 -6.47 -6.60 -4.20
N ASN A 81 -6.21 -6.60 -2.89
CA ASN A 81 -4.95 -7.08 -2.32
C ASN A 81 -4.76 -8.57 -2.63
N ARG A 82 -5.82 -9.38 -2.54
CA ARG A 82 -5.80 -10.79 -2.90
C ARG A 82 -5.34 -11.02 -4.35
N LYS A 83 -5.82 -10.22 -5.30
CA LYS A 83 -5.41 -10.32 -6.71
C LYS A 83 -3.93 -9.95 -6.88
N GLN A 84 -3.49 -8.88 -6.24
CA GLN A 84 -2.09 -8.45 -6.28
C GLN A 84 -1.14 -9.51 -5.71
N PHE A 85 -1.47 -10.10 -4.57
CA PHE A 85 -0.66 -11.18 -3.99
C PHE A 85 -0.59 -12.40 -4.90
N LYS A 86 -1.70 -12.82 -5.50
CA LYS A 86 -1.72 -13.93 -6.47
C LYS A 86 -0.85 -13.64 -7.69
N GLU A 87 -0.90 -12.42 -8.22
CA GLU A 87 -0.07 -11.99 -9.34
C GLU A 87 1.42 -12.04 -8.97
N GLN A 88 1.79 -11.50 -7.81
CA GLN A 88 3.17 -11.54 -7.32
C GLN A 88 3.67 -12.99 -7.11
N GLU A 89 2.84 -13.87 -6.53
CA GLU A 89 3.18 -15.28 -6.39
C GLU A 89 3.36 -15.97 -7.75
N SER A 90 2.48 -15.68 -8.71
CA SER A 90 2.60 -16.23 -10.06
C SER A 90 3.90 -15.81 -10.73
N ILE A 91 4.28 -14.53 -10.62
CA ILE A 91 5.54 -14.01 -11.16
C ILE A 91 6.73 -14.69 -10.50
N LYS A 92 6.68 -14.86 -9.17
CA LYS A 92 7.76 -15.51 -8.43
C LYS A 92 7.93 -16.97 -8.83
N GLN A 93 6.84 -17.72 -8.95
CA GLN A 93 6.89 -19.13 -9.38
C GLN A 93 7.44 -19.26 -10.80
N GLU A 94 7.03 -18.38 -11.72
CA GLU A 94 7.55 -18.37 -13.08
C GLU A 94 9.05 -18.03 -13.10
N LEU A 95 9.47 -17.09 -12.25
CA LEU A 95 10.88 -16.73 -12.11
C LEU A 95 11.71 -17.89 -11.58
N ASP A 96 11.25 -18.56 -10.51
CA ASP A 96 11.94 -19.70 -9.90
C ASP A 96 12.10 -20.85 -10.93
N GLN A 97 11.06 -21.10 -11.74
CA GLN A 97 11.13 -22.09 -12.82
C GLN A 97 12.16 -21.68 -13.88
N LYS A 98 12.13 -20.43 -14.36
CA LYS A 98 13.08 -19.96 -15.37
C LYS A 98 14.51 -19.89 -14.86
N GLU A 99 14.72 -19.58 -13.58
CA GLU A 99 16.05 -19.61 -12.94
C GLU A 99 16.58 -21.05 -12.85
N ALA A 100 15.72 -22.03 -12.59
CA ALA A 100 16.09 -23.45 -12.58
C ALA A 100 16.44 -23.99 -13.98
N ASP A 101 15.81 -23.46 -15.03
CA ASP A 101 16.01 -23.87 -16.42
C ASP A 101 17.24 -23.21 -17.09
N ILE A 102 17.98 -22.34 -16.38
CA ILE A 102 19.16 -21.66 -16.93
C ILE A 102 20.30 -22.67 -17.13
N PRO A 103 20.89 -22.76 -18.34
CA PRO A 103 22.07 -23.61 -18.55
C PRO A 103 23.24 -23.07 -17.73
N GLU A 104 24.06 -23.98 -17.17
CA GLU A 104 25.20 -23.62 -16.30
C GLU A 104 26.16 -22.60 -16.97
N GLU A 105 26.33 -22.68 -18.29
CA GLU A 105 27.12 -21.74 -19.09
C GLU A 105 26.66 -20.27 -18.96
N PHE A 106 25.36 -20.03 -18.80
CA PHE A 106 24.77 -18.68 -18.72
C PHE A 106 24.59 -18.19 -17.28
N LEU A 107 24.68 -19.09 -16.29
CA LEU A 107 24.48 -18.76 -14.89
C LEU A 107 25.43 -17.65 -14.41
N GLY A 108 26.69 -17.70 -14.85
CA GLY A 108 27.70 -16.71 -14.51
C GLY A 108 27.39 -15.31 -15.07
N GLN A 109 26.86 -15.24 -16.29
CA GLN A 109 26.46 -13.97 -16.90
C GLN A 109 25.20 -13.43 -16.23
N TYR A 110 24.21 -14.29 -15.99
CA TYR A 110 22.99 -13.92 -15.29
C TYR A 110 23.28 -13.36 -13.89
N THR A 111 24.17 -13.99 -13.12
CA THR A 111 24.57 -13.52 -11.78
C THR A 111 25.21 -12.14 -11.82
N LYS A 112 26.02 -11.84 -12.86
CA LYS A 112 26.61 -10.51 -13.06
C LYS A 112 25.58 -9.45 -13.43
N ASP A 113 24.59 -9.83 -14.24
CA ASP A 113 23.56 -8.93 -14.75
C ASP A 113 22.42 -8.68 -13.75
N LYS A 114 22.13 -9.65 -12.87
CA LYS A 114 21.08 -9.60 -11.82
C LYS A 114 21.16 -8.37 -10.94
N LYS A 115 22.35 -7.80 -10.74
CA LYS A 115 22.55 -6.55 -9.98
C LYS A 115 21.90 -5.32 -10.60
N TYR A 116 21.58 -5.36 -11.90
CA TYR A 116 20.90 -4.30 -12.64
C TYR A 116 19.38 -4.53 -12.77
N LEU A 117 18.86 -5.62 -12.19
CA LEU A 117 17.48 -6.06 -12.33
C LEU A 117 16.80 -6.07 -10.94
N PRO A 118 16.30 -4.92 -10.46
CA PRO A 118 15.80 -4.78 -9.10
C PRO A 118 14.49 -5.54 -8.85
N THR A 119 13.61 -5.62 -9.85
CA THR A 119 12.29 -6.24 -9.73
C THR A 119 12.29 -7.67 -10.29
N ASP A 120 11.43 -8.53 -9.75
CA ASP A 120 11.28 -9.90 -10.25
C ASP A 120 10.73 -9.94 -11.67
N SER A 121 9.88 -8.98 -12.03
CA SER A 121 9.40 -8.76 -13.39
C SER A 121 10.54 -8.43 -14.37
N ASP A 122 11.50 -7.58 -13.97
CA ASP A 122 12.67 -7.25 -14.81
C ASP A 122 13.54 -8.49 -15.05
N LYS A 123 13.75 -9.32 -14.00
CA LYS A 123 14.48 -10.59 -14.12
C LYS A 123 13.77 -11.55 -15.07
N LEU A 124 12.45 -11.69 -14.91
CA LEU A 124 11.63 -12.56 -15.72
C LEU A 124 11.65 -12.14 -17.20
N TYR A 125 11.53 -10.84 -17.47
CA TYR A 125 11.62 -10.28 -18.81
C TYR A 125 13.00 -10.53 -19.41
N TYR A 126 14.08 -10.23 -18.68
CA TYR A 126 15.45 -10.50 -19.13
C TYR A 126 15.67 -11.97 -19.54
N LEU A 127 15.16 -12.91 -18.73
CA LEU A 127 15.28 -14.35 -19.02
C LEU A 127 14.47 -14.76 -20.26
N SER A 128 13.37 -14.07 -20.57
CA SER A 128 12.58 -14.32 -21.78
C SER A 128 13.21 -13.80 -23.07
N LEU A 129 14.17 -12.87 -23.00
CA LEU A 129 14.81 -12.27 -24.17
C LEU A 129 15.85 -13.19 -24.81
N SER A 130 16.08 -13.00 -26.11
CA SER A 130 17.20 -13.62 -26.82
C SER A 130 18.54 -13.03 -26.35
N ILE A 131 19.63 -13.76 -26.55
CA ILE A 131 20.99 -13.35 -26.16
C ILE A 131 21.36 -11.92 -26.63
N PRO A 132 21.16 -11.51 -27.90
CA PRO A 132 21.50 -10.15 -28.32
C PRO A 132 20.63 -9.08 -27.65
N GLU A 133 19.36 -9.38 -27.40
CA GLU A 133 18.44 -8.44 -26.72
C GLU A 133 18.79 -8.24 -25.26
N ARG A 134 19.27 -9.29 -24.58
CA ARG A 134 19.75 -9.22 -23.19
C ARG A 134 20.87 -8.20 -23.02
N VAL A 135 21.82 -8.19 -23.95
CA VAL A 135 22.95 -7.23 -23.92
C VAL A 135 22.43 -5.80 -24.07
N SER A 136 21.55 -5.56 -25.04
CA SER A 136 20.93 -4.25 -25.25
C SER A 136 20.13 -3.79 -24.03
N TYR A 137 19.33 -4.69 -23.46
CA TYR A 137 18.49 -4.40 -22.29
C TYR A 137 19.33 -4.04 -21.05
N ILE A 138 20.40 -4.79 -20.78
CA ILE A 138 21.30 -4.50 -19.65
C ILE A 138 22.06 -3.19 -19.85
N ASN A 139 22.43 -2.84 -21.08
CA ASN A 139 23.06 -1.56 -21.36
C ASN A 139 22.11 -0.39 -21.04
N VAL A 140 20.84 -0.50 -21.41
CA VAL A 140 19.81 0.50 -21.05
C VAL A 140 19.63 0.56 -19.53
N LYS A 141 19.42 -0.57 -18.86
CA LYS A 141 19.23 -0.61 -17.39
C LYS A 141 20.45 -0.07 -16.62
N ARG A 142 21.66 -0.30 -17.12
CA ARG A 142 22.88 0.25 -16.54
C ARG A 142 22.90 1.78 -16.64
N GLN A 143 22.45 2.33 -17.77
CA GLN A 143 22.36 3.77 -17.96
C GLN A 143 21.29 4.37 -17.04
N ASP A 144 20.11 3.75 -16.94
CA ASP A 144 19.03 4.20 -16.04
C ASP A 144 19.50 4.24 -14.57
N MET A 145 20.21 3.21 -14.10
CA MET A 145 20.78 3.20 -12.75
C MET A 145 21.84 4.28 -12.52
N GLN A 146 22.67 4.58 -13.53
CA GLN A 146 23.66 5.66 -13.44
C GLN A 146 22.97 7.03 -13.39
N ASP A 147 21.93 7.21 -14.19
CA ASP A 147 21.10 8.41 -14.20
C ASP A 147 20.42 8.64 -12.86
N ASP A 148 19.86 7.60 -12.24
CA ASP A 148 19.22 7.70 -10.92
C ASP A 148 20.23 8.03 -9.82
N GLN A 149 21.45 7.46 -9.90
CA GLN A 149 22.53 7.80 -8.97
C GLN A 149 23.05 9.23 -9.17
N GLY A 150 23.10 9.73 -10.41
CA GLY A 150 23.52 11.09 -10.75
C GLY A 150 22.46 12.15 -10.38
N LYS A 151 21.18 11.87 -10.64
CA LYS A 151 20.04 12.73 -10.28
C LYS A 151 19.75 12.71 -8.78
N GLY A 152 20.28 11.71 -8.06
CA GLY A 152 20.28 11.63 -6.62
C GLY A 152 21.00 12.79 -5.92
N GLN A 153 21.84 13.60 -6.58
CA GLN A 153 22.43 14.79 -5.96
C GLN A 153 21.56 16.05 -6.10
N ASP A 154 20.80 16.20 -7.20
CA ASP A 154 19.96 17.38 -7.44
C ASP A 154 18.52 17.24 -6.89
N PHE A 155 18.06 16.02 -6.60
CA PHE A 155 16.76 15.78 -5.97
C PHE A 155 16.79 15.69 -4.42
N ILE A 156 17.96 15.88 -3.77
CA ILE A 156 18.05 16.05 -2.30
C ILE A 156 17.66 17.49 -1.90
N GLN A 157 16.49 17.97 -2.34
CA GLN A 157 15.75 19.05 -1.66
C GLN A 157 14.24 18.78 -1.59
N LYS A 158 13.81 17.53 -1.81
CA LYS A 158 12.44 17.07 -1.51
C LYS A 158 12.47 15.81 -0.65
N ARG A 159 13.16 15.85 0.49
CA ARG A 159 12.83 14.91 1.56
C ARG A 159 11.45 15.32 2.06
N SER A 160 10.42 14.55 1.76
CA SER A 160 9.19 14.59 2.55
C SER A 160 9.59 14.13 3.96
N VAL A 161 9.85 15.09 4.84
CA VAL A 161 10.08 14.83 6.26
C VAL A 161 8.71 14.48 6.84
N ARG A 162 8.26 13.26 6.55
CA ARG A 162 6.89 12.82 6.82
C ARG A 162 6.54 12.73 8.30
N ASN A 163 7.49 12.91 9.22
CA ASN A 163 7.28 12.72 10.66
C ASN A 163 7.84 13.84 11.57
N ALA A 164 8.32 14.97 11.05
CA ALA A 164 8.78 16.06 11.92
C ALA A 164 7.65 17.08 12.13
N GLU A 165 7.03 17.00 13.31
CA GLU A 165 5.94 17.89 13.72
C GLU A 165 6.45 19.33 13.92
N LEU A 166 5.67 20.29 13.44
CA LEU A 166 5.88 21.69 13.78
C LEU A 166 5.40 21.95 15.20
N TYR A 167 6.08 22.83 15.92
CA TYR A 167 5.67 23.29 17.23
C TYR A 167 5.67 24.82 17.30
N LEU A 168 4.82 25.35 18.19
CA LEU A 168 4.72 26.79 18.45
C LEU A 168 6.05 27.34 18.96
N GLY A 169 6.45 28.51 18.44
CA GLY A 169 7.71 29.15 18.79
C GLY A 169 8.93 28.68 17.98
N MET A 170 8.78 27.70 17.07
CA MET A 170 9.85 27.25 16.18
C MET A 170 10.36 28.41 15.30
N GLY A 171 11.68 28.50 15.10
CA GLY A 171 12.28 29.53 14.26
C GLY A 171 12.21 29.20 12.77
N LYS A 172 12.23 30.22 11.90
CA LYS A 172 12.18 30.07 10.44
C LYS A 172 13.19 29.06 9.87
N SER A 173 14.43 29.08 10.34
CA SER A 173 15.48 28.15 9.86
C SER A 173 15.17 26.69 10.18
N GLN A 174 14.58 26.44 11.36
CA GLN A 174 14.16 25.10 11.77
C GLN A 174 12.98 24.62 10.93
N VAL A 175 12.01 25.50 10.63
CA VAL A 175 10.91 25.18 9.71
C VAL A 175 11.45 24.81 8.33
N VAL A 176 12.44 25.53 7.80
CA VAL A 176 13.07 25.18 6.52
C VAL A 176 13.81 23.84 6.59
N GLN A 177 14.45 23.53 7.71
CA GLN A 177 15.13 22.24 7.91
C GLN A 177 14.13 21.08 7.97
N VAL A 178 12.96 21.31 8.55
CA VAL A 178 11.91 20.31 8.78
C VAL A 178 11.02 20.16 7.55
N TRP A 179 10.46 21.22 6.98
CA TRP A 179 9.50 21.16 5.87
C TRP A 179 10.10 21.54 4.51
N GLY A 180 11.35 21.97 4.46
CA GLY A 180 12.00 22.44 3.23
C GLY A 180 11.73 23.91 2.93
N LYS A 181 12.06 24.35 1.71
CA LYS A 181 11.88 25.75 1.29
C LYS A 181 10.41 26.02 0.94
N PRO A 182 9.81 27.13 1.41
CA PRO A 182 8.44 27.48 1.05
C PRO A 182 8.32 27.82 -0.44
N THR A 183 7.19 27.48 -1.03
CA THR A 183 6.87 27.82 -2.43
C THR A 183 6.57 29.32 -2.57
N ARG A 184 5.90 29.90 -1.57
CA ARG A 184 5.51 31.30 -1.54
C ARG A 184 5.66 31.86 -0.13
N VAL A 185 6.22 33.06 -0.04
CA VAL A 185 6.38 33.82 1.22
C VAL A 185 5.68 35.14 1.04
N GLU A 186 4.74 35.44 1.93
CA GLU A 186 4.00 36.69 1.96
C GLU A 186 4.30 37.44 3.25
N ILE A 187 4.60 38.72 3.15
CA ILE A 187 4.99 39.54 4.30
C ILE A 187 3.79 40.42 4.67
N ALA A 188 3.32 40.30 5.91
CA ALA A 188 2.22 41.10 6.42
C ALA A 188 2.75 42.36 7.12
N GLY A 189 2.59 43.52 6.46
CA GLY A 189 2.96 44.82 7.04
C GLY A 189 4.44 45.16 6.89
N ASN A 190 5.08 45.66 7.96
CA ASN A 190 6.48 46.09 7.93
C ASN A 190 7.42 44.86 7.96
N PRO A 191 8.32 44.68 6.97
CA PRO A 191 9.26 43.57 6.93
C PRO A 191 10.14 43.41 8.18
N LYS A 192 10.37 44.50 8.92
CA LYS A 192 11.14 44.46 10.18
C LYS A 192 10.49 43.61 11.26
N ASN A 193 9.17 43.49 11.25
CA ASN A 193 8.42 42.72 12.24
C ASN A 193 8.48 41.21 11.98
N GLN A 194 8.98 40.78 10.82
CA GLN A 194 9.06 39.37 10.43
C GLN A 194 7.74 38.61 10.56
N ASN A 195 6.63 39.31 10.29
CA ASN A 195 5.31 38.73 10.23
C ASN A 195 5.10 38.19 8.82
N GLU A 196 5.16 36.87 8.68
CA GLU A 196 5.24 36.21 7.38
C GLU A 196 4.24 35.05 7.31
N ARG A 197 3.65 34.85 6.15
CA ARG A 197 2.84 33.68 5.81
C ARG A 197 3.58 32.88 4.76
N TRP A 198 3.89 31.63 5.08
CA TRP A 198 4.60 30.73 4.19
C TRP A 198 3.64 29.67 3.67
N SER A 199 3.69 29.38 2.37
CA SER A 199 2.88 28.35 1.72
C SER A 199 3.75 27.24 1.15
N PHE A 200 3.35 26.01 1.42
CA PHE A 200 3.97 24.78 0.95
C PHE A 200 2.95 23.99 0.13
N VAL A 201 3.38 23.44 -1.00
CA VAL A 201 2.54 22.59 -1.85
C VAL A 201 3.10 21.18 -1.79
N GLU A 202 2.35 20.26 -1.18
CA GLU A 202 2.72 18.85 -1.04
C GLU A 202 1.53 18.00 -1.49
N ASP A 203 1.76 17.12 -2.48
CA ASP A 203 0.75 16.19 -3.01
C ASP A 203 -0.58 16.85 -3.43
N GLY A 204 -0.52 18.10 -3.91
CA GLY A 204 -1.69 18.88 -4.35
C GLY A 204 -2.41 19.64 -3.23
N ASN A 205 -2.05 19.42 -1.97
CA ASN A 205 -2.58 20.14 -0.81
C ASN A 205 -1.70 21.33 -0.47
N VAL A 206 -2.32 22.44 -0.07
CA VAL A 206 -1.61 23.66 0.33
C VAL A 206 -1.58 23.74 1.85
N LYS A 207 -0.37 23.73 2.42
CA LYS A 207 -0.14 23.94 3.86
C LYS A 207 0.37 25.35 4.08
N GLN A 208 -0.20 26.06 5.06
CA GLN A 208 0.18 27.43 5.38
C GLN A 208 0.72 27.53 6.80
N ILE A 209 1.82 28.26 6.99
CA ILE A 209 2.42 28.55 8.29
C ILE A 209 2.44 30.06 8.51
N TYR A 210 2.07 30.49 9.71
CA TYR A 210 2.07 31.89 10.12
C TYR A 210 3.20 32.14 11.12
N PHE A 211 4.01 33.15 10.81
CA PHE A 211 5.10 33.63 11.65
C PHE A 211 4.77 34.99 12.23
N GLU A 212 5.16 35.18 13.49
CA GLU A 212 5.16 36.47 14.16
C GLU A 212 6.52 36.68 14.82
N SER A 213 7.17 37.83 14.57
CA SER A 213 8.52 38.10 15.09
C SER A 213 9.53 36.99 14.75
N GLY A 214 9.36 36.32 13.60
CA GLY A 214 10.25 35.25 13.13
C GLY A 214 10.05 33.88 13.79
N LYS A 215 9.00 33.69 14.58
CA LYS A 215 8.63 32.43 15.22
C LYS A 215 7.26 31.94 14.77
N VAL A 216 7.05 30.62 14.72
CA VAL A 216 5.77 30.01 14.34
C VAL A 216 4.71 30.29 15.41
N GLN A 217 3.58 30.87 15.00
CA GLN A 217 2.41 31.06 15.86
C GLN A 217 1.25 30.11 15.52
N GLY A 218 1.25 29.54 14.32
CA GLY A 218 0.21 28.60 13.92
C GLY A 218 0.38 28.13 12.48
N TRP A 219 -0.40 27.13 12.11
CA TRP A 219 -0.46 26.60 10.75
C TRP A 219 -1.89 26.17 10.41
N ALA A 220 -2.23 26.25 9.13
CA ALA A 220 -3.49 25.77 8.58
C ALA A 220 -3.20 24.72 7.51
N LEU A 221 -3.95 23.62 7.57
CA LEU A 221 -3.99 22.60 6.53
C LEU A 221 -5.30 22.85 5.78
N ASP A 222 -5.21 23.33 4.54
CA ASP A 222 -6.41 23.36 3.68
C ASP A 222 -6.76 21.90 3.34
N LEU A 223 -8.01 21.51 3.62
CA LEU A 223 -8.61 20.21 3.35
C LEU A 223 -9.24 20.17 1.95
#